data_AF-A0A3D0UKV5-F1
#
_entry.id   AF-A0A3D0UKV5-F1
#
_cell.length_a   1.000
_cell.length_b   1.000
_cell.length_c   1.000
_cell.angle_alpha   90.00
_cell.angle_beta   90.00
_cell.angle_gamma   90.00
#
_symmetry.space_group_name_H-M   'P 1'
#
loop_
_entity.id
_entity.type
_entity.pdbx_description
1 polymer ?
#
loop_
_entity_poly.entity_id
_entity_poly.type
_entity_poly.pdbx_seq_one_letter_code
_entity_poly.pdbx_strand_id
1 'polypeptide(L)'
;MNRWRPWPSNEGSKRLLSFWQEAATALDFEVTGAKRGGLSDGNLLWDHVPTIDGLGPAGGNAHCSERSLDGSKDQEYVRISSFVPKASLNSLAILKLLGV
;
A
#
# COMPACT_ATOMS: atom_id res chain seq x y z
N MET A 1 10.49 23.16 12.32
CA MET A 1 10.53 22.35 11.09
C MET A 1 10.70 20.88 11.47
N ASN A 2 9.60 20.11 11.54
CA ASN A 2 9.54 18.64 11.43
C ASN A 2 8.07 18.23 11.58
N ARG A 3 7.22 18.63 10.61
CA ARG A 3 5.78 18.34 10.68
C ARG A 3 5.45 16.87 10.42
N TRP A 4 6.36 16.12 9.81
CA TRP A 4 6.10 14.75 9.34
C TRP A 4 7.21 13.82 9.83
N ARG A 5 6.88 12.98 10.81
CA ARG A 5 7.82 11.99 11.34
C ARG A 5 7.96 10.84 10.33
N PRO A 6 9.16 10.24 10.19
CA PRO A 6 9.29 9.00 9.47
C PRO A 6 8.38 7.95 10.12
N TRP A 7 7.86 7.03 9.30
CA TRP A 7 7.03 5.94 9.74
C TRP A 7 7.92 4.68 9.88
N PRO A 8 8.33 4.29 11.10
CA PRO A 8 9.15 3.10 11.33
C PRO A 8 8.29 1.84 11.29
N SER A 9 8.96 0.70 11.07
CA SER A 9 8.33 -0.60 11.30
C SER A 9 7.91 -0.73 12.77
N ASN A 10 6.70 -1.21 13.01
CA ASN A 10 6.15 -1.43 14.35
C ASN A 10 5.25 -2.69 14.35
N GLU A 11 5.07 -3.29 15.53
CA GLU A 11 4.33 -4.55 15.68
C GLU A 11 2.85 -4.43 15.30
N GLY A 12 2.21 -3.28 15.57
CA GLY A 12 0.82 -3.05 15.17
C GLY A 12 0.63 -3.14 13.66
N SER A 13 1.50 -2.49 12.89
CA SER A 13 1.47 -2.52 11.43
C SER A 13 1.80 -3.90 10.87
N LYS A 14 2.74 -4.64 11.51
CA LYS A 14 3.05 -6.02 11.13
C LYS A 14 1.88 -6.98 11.37
N ARG A 15 1.21 -6.85 12.51
CA ARG A 15 -0.01 -7.62 12.81
C ARG A 15 -1.14 -7.27 11.87
N LEU A 16 -1.31 -5.98 11.52
CA LEU A 16 -2.30 -5.58 10.54
C LEU A 16 -2.00 -6.17 9.15
N LEU A 17 -0.73 -6.16 8.73
CA LEU A 17 -0.29 -6.75 7.47
C LEU A 17 -0.58 -8.26 7.39
N SER A 18 -0.52 -9.01 8.50
CA SER A 18 -0.73 -10.47 8.46
C SER A 18 -2.10 -10.86 7.93
N PHE A 19 -3.16 -10.07 8.20
CA PHE A 19 -4.49 -10.30 7.63
C PHE A 19 -4.51 -10.17 6.10
N TRP A 20 -3.73 -9.23 5.55
CA TRP A 20 -3.57 -9.10 4.10
C TRP A 20 -2.74 -10.25 3.52
N GLN A 21 -1.77 -10.77 4.25
CA GLN A 21 -1.01 -11.95 3.82
C GLN A 21 -1.87 -13.20 3.80
N GLU A 22 -2.68 -13.43 4.85
CA GLU A 22 -3.64 -14.53 4.90
C GLU A 22 -4.72 -14.43 3.81
N ALA A 23 -5.22 -13.22 3.54
CA ALA A 23 -6.15 -12.98 2.44
C ALA A 23 -5.50 -13.26 1.08
N ALA A 24 -4.24 -12.87 0.89
CA ALA A 24 -3.51 -13.16 -0.33
C ALA A 24 -3.34 -14.67 -0.54
N THR A 25 -2.95 -15.41 0.49
CA THR A 25 -2.84 -16.88 0.43
C THR A 25 -4.17 -17.53 0.04
N ALA A 26 -5.29 -17.05 0.58
CA ALA A 26 -6.62 -17.57 0.23
C ALA A 26 -7.08 -17.23 -1.20
N LEU A 27 -6.42 -16.27 -1.86
CA LEU A 27 -6.68 -15.86 -3.24
C LEU A 27 -5.58 -16.32 -4.21
N ASP A 28 -4.69 -17.22 -3.78
CA ASP A 28 -3.54 -17.71 -4.56
C ASP A 28 -2.57 -16.58 -5.01
N PHE A 29 -2.37 -15.59 -4.14
CA PHE A 29 -1.39 -14.51 -4.31
C PHE A 29 -0.43 -14.40 -3.13
N GLU A 30 0.66 -13.65 -3.32
CA GLU A 30 1.58 -13.25 -2.25
C GLU A 30 1.49 -11.74 -2.00
N VAL A 31 1.52 -11.36 -0.71
CA VAL A 31 1.64 -9.96 -0.28
C VAL A 31 2.84 -9.84 0.64
N THR A 32 3.72 -8.90 0.34
CA THR A 32 4.88 -8.55 1.16
C THR A 32 4.78 -7.11 1.65
N GLY A 33 5.31 -6.86 2.85
CA GLY A 33 5.50 -5.50 3.35
C GLY A 33 6.72 -4.88 2.69
N ALA A 34 6.57 -3.66 2.16
CA ALA A 34 7.66 -2.92 1.55
C ALA A 34 7.83 -1.54 2.20
N LYS A 35 9.08 -1.12 2.37
CA LYS A 35 9.39 0.28 2.70
C LYS A 35 9.32 1.09 1.41
N ARG A 36 8.60 2.21 1.41
CA ARG A 36 8.61 3.15 0.29
C ARG A 36 9.18 4.48 0.72
N GLY A 37 9.77 5.20 -0.24
CA GLY A 37 10.01 6.63 -0.09
C GLY A 37 8.70 7.42 -0.25
N GLY A 38 8.71 8.68 0.15
CA GLY A 38 7.54 9.56 0.14
C GLY A 38 6.83 9.65 1.49
N LEU A 39 5.71 10.37 1.50
CA LEU A 39 4.86 10.57 2.67
C LEU A 39 3.42 10.20 2.29
N SER A 40 2.69 9.63 3.24
CA SER A 40 1.25 9.43 3.16
C SER A 40 0.60 9.95 4.44
N ASP A 41 -0.73 10.00 4.47
CA ASP A 41 -1.46 10.34 5.70
C ASP A 41 -1.19 9.33 6.84
N GLY A 42 -0.68 8.13 6.51
CA GLY A 42 -0.23 7.16 7.50
C GLY A 42 0.92 7.68 8.37
N ASN A 43 1.73 8.63 7.89
CA ASN A 43 2.76 9.29 8.71
C ASN A 43 2.19 10.06 9.92
N LEU A 44 0.90 10.42 9.89
CA LEU A 44 0.20 11.07 11.02
C LEU A 44 -0.45 10.07 11.97
N LEU A 45 -0.72 8.85 11.51
CA LEU A 45 -1.61 7.91 12.20
C LEU A 45 -0.88 6.72 12.82
N TRP A 46 0.28 6.35 12.28
CA TRP A 46 0.94 5.09 12.60
C TRP A 46 1.28 4.88 14.09
N ASP A 47 1.50 5.96 14.84
CA ASP A 47 1.81 5.89 16.27
C ASP A 47 0.57 6.00 17.18
N HIS A 48 -0.60 6.23 16.58
CA HIS A 48 -1.89 6.24 17.27
C HIS A 48 -2.68 4.95 17.06
N VAL A 49 -2.64 4.40 15.84
CA VAL A 49 -3.34 3.18 15.46
C VAL A 49 -2.50 2.32 14.50
N PRO A 50 -2.63 0.98 14.54
CA PRO A 50 -2.06 0.12 13.51
C PRO A 50 -2.43 0.63 12.13
N THR A 51 -1.43 0.90 11.31
CA THR A 51 -1.62 1.51 9.99
C THR A 51 -0.82 0.70 8.97
N ILE A 52 -1.31 0.56 7.75
CA ILE A 52 -0.59 0.12 6.55
C ILE A 52 -1.13 0.93 5.37
N ASP A 53 -0.32 1.13 4.33
CA ASP A 53 -0.74 1.87 3.12
C ASP A 53 -0.35 1.13 1.83
N GLY A 54 -0.58 1.77 0.68
CA GLY A 54 -0.24 1.18 -0.62
C GLY A 54 -1.13 0.01 -1.04
N LEU A 55 -2.36 -0.04 -0.53
CA LEU A 55 -3.35 -1.09 -0.78
C LEU A 55 -4.15 -0.92 -2.10
N GLY A 56 -3.87 0.15 -2.85
CA GLY A 56 -4.56 0.49 -4.09
C GLY A 56 -4.19 -0.39 -5.29
N PRO A 57 -4.81 -0.12 -6.46
CA PRO A 57 -4.44 -0.75 -7.73
C PRO A 57 -2.98 -0.47 -8.09
N ALA A 58 -2.40 -1.35 -8.91
CA ALA A 58 -1.03 -1.20 -9.39
C ALA A 58 -0.98 -0.12 -10.48
N GLY A 59 -0.04 0.80 -10.35
CA GLY A 59 0.20 1.89 -11.29
C GLY A 59 1.61 2.41 -11.15
N GLY A 60 1.91 3.53 -11.81
CA GLY A 60 3.23 4.13 -11.78
C GLY A 60 3.20 5.59 -12.21
N ASN A 61 4.37 6.22 -12.07
CA ASN A 61 4.63 7.60 -12.51
C ASN A 61 3.72 8.62 -11.80
N ALA A 62 3.44 8.43 -10.51
CA ALA A 62 2.67 9.41 -9.74
C ALA A 62 3.28 10.81 -9.93
N HIS A 63 2.43 11.80 -10.27
CA HIS A 63 2.86 13.17 -10.60
C HIS A 63 3.75 13.30 -11.85
N CYS A 64 3.70 12.32 -12.76
CA CYS A 64 4.58 12.21 -13.92
C CYS A 64 6.06 12.35 -13.50
N SER A 65 6.46 11.56 -12.49
CA SER A 65 7.78 11.65 -11.84
C SER A 65 8.92 11.07 -12.68
N GLU A 66 8.61 10.10 -13.54
CA GLU A 66 9.59 9.45 -14.40
C GLU A 66 9.94 10.33 -15.61
N ARG A 67 11.24 10.37 -15.94
CA ARG A 67 11.75 11.15 -17.06
C ARG A 67 12.41 10.25 -18.08
N SER A 68 12.03 10.44 -19.34
CA SER A 68 12.74 9.89 -20.48
C SER A 68 14.09 10.62 -20.68
N LEU A 69 15.00 10.00 -21.44
CA LEU A 69 16.34 10.55 -21.72
C LEU A 69 16.30 11.92 -22.40
N ASP A 70 15.22 12.22 -23.12
CA ASP A 70 14.97 13.51 -23.79
C ASP A 70 14.39 14.59 -22.85
N GLY A 71 14.20 14.27 -21.57
CA GLY A 71 13.63 15.18 -20.58
C GLY A 71 12.11 15.29 -20.60
N SER A 72 11.42 14.57 -21.49
CA SER A 72 9.97 14.42 -21.44
C SER A 72 9.56 13.57 -20.22
N LYS A 73 8.31 13.74 -19.77
CA LYS A 73 7.77 13.04 -18.61
C LYS A 73 6.82 11.94 -19.06
N ASP A 74 6.98 10.77 -18.47
CA ASP A 74 6.03 9.69 -18.70
C ASP A 74 4.74 9.95 -17.92
N GLN A 75 3.61 9.70 -18.56
CA GLN A 75 2.28 9.93 -17.99
C GLN A 75 2.01 8.99 -16.81
N GLU A 76 1.35 9.51 -15.78
CA GLU A 76 0.79 8.70 -14.68
C GLU A 76 -0.21 7.69 -15.23
N TYR A 77 -0.12 6.45 -14.76
CA TYR A 77 -1.00 5.38 -15.23
C TYR A 77 -1.38 4.41 -14.11
N VAL A 78 -2.47 3.68 -14.36
CA VAL A 78 -2.93 2.56 -13.54
C VAL A 78 -3.23 1.36 -14.43
N ARG A 79 -2.92 0.16 -13.96
CA ARG A 79 -3.22 -1.10 -14.65
C ARG A 79 -4.67 -1.48 -14.37
N ILE A 80 -5.53 -1.42 -15.39
CA ILE A 80 -6.97 -1.73 -15.27
C ILE A 80 -7.20 -3.14 -14.67
N SER A 81 -6.41 -4.12 -15.09
CA SER A 81 -6.51 -5.50 -14.58
C SER A 81 -6.15 -5.66 -13.10
N SER A 82 -5.56 -4.64 -12.46
CA SER A 82 -5.18 -4.70 -11.05
C SER A 82 -6.31 -4.27 -10.09
N PHE A 83 -7.36 -3.63 -10.58
CA PHE A 83 -8.45 -3.15 -9.74
C PHE A 83 -9.19 -4.29 -9.03
N VAL A 84 -9.67 -5.26 -9.79
CA VAL A 84 -10.46 -6.37 -9.25
C VAL A 84 -9.64 -7.21 -8.25
N PRO A 85 -8.41 -7.69 -8.57
CA PRO A 85 -7.63 -8.45 -7.60
C PRO A 85 -7.31 -7.69 -6.31
N LYS A 86 -6.99 -6.39 -6.41
CA LYS A 86 -6.70 -5.55 -5.23
C LYS A 86 -7.94 -5.29 -4.39
N ALA A 87 -9.09 -5.05 -5.03
CA ALA A 87 -10.36 -4.88 -4.33
C ALA A 87 -10.79 -6.17 -3.62
N SER A 88 -10.66 -7.33 -4.27
CA SER A 88 -10.95 -8.63 -3.67
C SER A 88 -10.03 -8.92 -2.48
N LEU A 89 -8.73 -8.66 -2.62
CA LEU A 89 -7.75 -8.80 -1.54
C LEU A 89 -8.11 -7.94 -0.33
N ASN A 90 -8.38 -6.64 -0.53
CA ASN A 90 -8.71 -5.72 0.55
C ASN A 90 -10.01 -6.12 1.24
N SER A 91 -11.03 -6.50 0.46
CA SER A 91 -12.32 -6.96 0.99
C SER A 91 -12.13 -8.19 1.88
N LEU A 92 -11.41 -9.21 1.41
CA LEU A 92 -11.18 -10.43 2.17
C LEU A 92 -10.31 -10.18 3.41
N ALA A 93 -9.29 -9.32 3.32
CA ALA A 93 -8.46 -8.98 4.47
C ALA A 93 -9.26 -8.27 5.57
N ILE A 94 -10.20 -7.38 5.21
CA ILE A 94 -11.09 -6.73 6.16
C ILE A 94 -12.04 -7.75 6.81
N LEU A 95 -12.60 -8.70 6.05
CA LEU A 95 -13.43 -9.76 6.61
C LEU A 95 -12.66 -10.61 7.63
N LYS A 96 -11.44 -11.03 7.28
CA LYS A 96 -10.53 -11.73 8.20
C LYS A 96 -10.20 -10.92 9.45
N LEU A 97 -9.95 -9.62 9.31
CA LEU A 97 -9.69 -8.72 10.44
C LEU A 97 -10.90 -8.60 11.38
N LEU A 98 -12.11 -8.63 10.84
CA LEU A 98 -13.37 -8.66 11.61
C LEU A 98 -13.65 -10.03 12.24
N GLY A 99 -12.94 -11.08 11.83
CA GLY A 99 -13.12 -12.45 12.30
C GLY A 99 -14.35 -13.15 11.68
N VAL A 100 -14.75 -12.76 10.48
CA VAL A 100 -15.90 -13.33 9.73
C VAL A 100 -15.48 -14.00 8.42
#